data_AF-T1CB68-F1
#
_entry.id   AF-T1CB68-F1
#
_cell.length_a   1.000
_cell.length_b   1.000
_cell.length_c   1.000
_cell.angle_alpha   90.00
_cell.angle_beta   90.00
_cell.angle_gamma   90.00
#
_symmetry.space_group_name_H-M   'P 1'
#
loop_
_entity.id
_entity.type
_entity.pdbx_description
1 polymer ?
#
loop_
_entity_poly.entity_id
_entity_poly.type
_entity_poly.pdbx_seq_one_letter_code
_entity_poly.pdbx_strand_id
1 'polypeptide(L)'
;MVNGFDQRFDPRMEALANAEFINQQLKAFNDNLELTLAAYNGGPGFIGRLAGPTDASFWSPQVYNALPPETREYVPMVLAAAWLFLHPDRYNLKFPQINGVPGQVSLLAPASLSELTVCLGQAGGMQDGWFRTLRNLNPQLDPQAVQPAGTSLRIPKQLESAYAAECAPDSRWTALADTLHAAAPPPVWAASPPPRREVAALQRYQVRPGDT
;
A
#
# COMPACT_ATOMS: atom_id res chain seq x y z
N MET A 1 -4.86 -11.73 11.30
CA MET A 1 -3.98 -12.33 10.26
C MET A 1 -4.59 -13.64 9.82
N VAL A 2 -4.49 -13.99 8.53
CA VAL A 2 -4.80 -15.32 8.01
C VAL A 2 -3.51 -15.90 7.44
N ASN A 3 -3.11 -17.10 7.86
CA ASN A 3 -1.86 -17.75 7.45
C ASN A 3 -0.61 -16.84 7.58
N GLY A 4 -0.56 -16.01 8.63
CA GLY A 4 0.52 -15.04 8.87
C GLY A 4 0.38 -13.70 8.15
N PHE A 5 -0.45 -13.60 7.10
CA PHE A 5 -0.69 -12.35 6.38
C PHE A 5 -1.65 -11.41 7.13
N ASP A 6 -1.30 -10.12 7.21
CA ASP A 6 -2.21 -9.07 7.67
C ASP A 6 -3.10 -8.59 6.52
N GLN A 7 -4.39 -8.94 6.59
CA GLN A 7 -5.37 -8.69 5.54
C GLN A 7 -5.57 -7.20 5.23
N ARG A 8 -5.13 -6.29 6.12
CA ARG A 8 -5.17 -4.84 5.90
C ARG A 8 -4.26 -4.37 4.76
N PHE A 9 -3.36 -5.22 4.26
CA PHE A 9 -2.56 -4.93 3.07
C PHE A 9 -3.18 -5.44 1.75
N ASP A 10 -4.37 -6.07 1.78
CA ASP A 10 -5.14 -6.41 0.57
C ASP A 10 -6.22 -5.34 0.31
N PRO A 11 -6.12 -4.53 -0.77
CA PRO A 11 -7.05 -3.44 -1.04
C PRO A 11 -8.51 -3.88 -1.22
N ARG A 12 -8.76 -5.14 -1.61
CA ARG A 12 -10.12 -5.67 -1.74
C ARG A 12 -10.67 -6.10 -0.38
N MET A 13 -9.84 -6.66 0.50
CA MET A 13 -10.26 -6.99 1.87
C MET A 13 -10.48 -5.71 2.70
N GLU A 14 -9.62 -4.69 2.57
CA GLU A 14 -9.88 -3.35 3.10
C GLU A 14 -11.20 -2.76 2.60
N ALA A 15 -11.40 -2.68 1.28
CA ALA A 15 -12.60 -2.03 0.73
C ALA A 15 -13.90 -2.71 1.21
N LEU A 16 -13.90 -4.05 1.35
CA LEU A 16 -15.04 -4.79 1.87
C LEU A 16 -15.24 -4.59 3.38
N ALA A 17 -14.18 -4.63 4.19
CA ALA A 17 -14.27 -4.41 5.63
C ALA A 17 -14.74 -2.98 5.97
N ASN A 18 -14.21 -1.98 5.27
CA ASN A 18 -14.62 -0.59 5.46
C ASN A 18 -16.06 -0.35 4.98
N ALA A 19 -16.49 -0.97 3.88
CA ALA A 19 -17.89 -0.92 3.45
C ALA A 19 -18.82 -1.64 4.44
N GLU A 20 -18.43 -2.78 5.01
CA GLU A 20 -19.21 -3.45 6.04
C GLU A 20 -19.34 -2.58 7.30
N PHE A 21 -18.22 -2.01 7.77
CA PHE A 21 -18.20 -1.11 8.92
C PHE A 21 -19.09 0.12 8.72
N ILE A 22 -19.03 0.80 7.56
CA ILE A 22 -19.94 1.91 7.24
C ILE A 22 -21.41 1.45 7.28
N ASN A 23 -21.73 0.26 6.77
CA ASN A 23 -23.09 -0.31 6.85
C ASN A 23 -23.52 -0.71 8.28
N GLN A 24 -22.59 -1.05 9.17
CA GLN A 24 -22.87 -1.24 10.60
C GLN A 24 -23.14 0.12 11.28
N GLN A 25 -22.37 1.15 10.93
CA GLN A 25 -22.51 2.49 11.48
C GLN A 25 -23.79 3.21 11.01
N LEU A 26 -24.20 3.08 9.75
CA LEU A 26 -25.49 3.60 9.27
C LEU A 26 -26.66 3.07 10.11
N LYS A 27 -26.70 1.75 10.36
CA LYS A 27 -27.71 1.11 11.21
C LYS A 27 -27.67 1.60 12.66
N ALA A 28 -26.48 1.91 13.18
CA ALA A 28 -26.31 2.43 14.54
C ALA A 28 -26.75 3.90 14.68
N PHE A 29 -26.88 4.64 13.58
CA PHE A 29 -27.28 6.05 13.55
C PHE A 29 -28.54 6.31 12.71
N ASN A 30 -29.43 5.32 12.57
CA ASN A 30 -30.70 5.43 11.84
C ASN A 30 -30.54 6.02 10.43
N ASP A 31 -29.57 5.50 9.68
CA ASP A 31 -29.15 5.92 8.34
C ASP A 31 -28.67 7.38 8.23
N ASN A 32 -28.38 8.06 9.35
CA ASN A 32 -27.74 9.37 9.36
C ASN A 32 -26.29 9.28 8.87
N LEU A 33 -26.03 9.80 7.67
CA LEU A 33 -24.72 9.74 7.01
C LEU A 33 -23.68 10.63 7.70
N GLU A 34 -24.04 11.82 8.17
CA GLU A 34 -23.08 12.73 8.80
C GLU A 34 -22.57 12.21 10.16
N LEU A 35 -23.45 11.64 10.99
CA LEU A 35 -23.07 10.95 12.23
C LEU A 35 -22.28 9.67 11.93
N THR A 36 -22.62 8.95 10.86
CA THR A 36 -21.85 7.79 10.41
C THR A 36 -20.41 8.15 10.01
N LEU A 37 -20.22 9.21 9.22
CA LEU A 37 -18.90 9.71 8.84
C LEU A 37 -18.14 10.29 10.05
N ALA A 38 -18.83 10.97 10.96
CA ALA A 38 -18.24 11.42 12.23
C ALA A 38 -17.78 10.24 13.09
N ALA A 39 -18.52 9.13 13.09
CA ALA A 39 -18.17 7.93 13.84
C ALA A 39 -17.04 7.13 13.20
N TYR A 40 -16.93 7.15 11.87
CA TYR A 40 -15.83 6.54 11.13
C TYR A 40 -14.48 7.21 11.47
N ASN A 41 -14.44 8.54 11.55
CA ASN A 41 -13.22 9.29 11.91
C ASN A 41 -13.03 9.43 13.44
N GLY A 42 -14.03 9.97 14.16
CA GLY A 42 -13.97 10.30 15.58
C GLY A 42 -14.28 9.15 16.55
N GLY A 43 -14.59 7.95 16.03
CA GLY A 43 -14.84 6.74 16.83
C GLY A 43 -16.31 6.51 17.22
N PRO A 44 -16.91 5.32 16.97
CA PRO A 44 -18.33 5.06 17.21
C PRO A 44 -18.79 5.32 18.65
N GLY A 45 -17.99 4.89 19.64
CA GLY A 45 -18.32 5.05 21.05
C GLY A 45 -18.29 6.49 21.56
N PHE A 46 -17.64 7.42 20.84
CA PHE A 46 -17.68 8.85 21.15
C PHE A 46 -18.96 9.49 20.60
N ILE A 47 -19.21 9.32 19.29
CA ILE A 47 -20.39 9.88 18.61
C ILE A 47 -21.71 9.29 19.17
N GLY A 48 -21.73 7.99 19.48
CA GLY A 48 -22.88 7.32 20.09
C GLY A 48 -23.28 7.91 21.46
N ARG A 49 -22.31 8.39 22.26
CA ARG A 49 -22.60 9.10 23.53
C ARG A 49 -23.01 10.55 23.32
N LEU A 50 -22.58 11.17 22.22
CA LEU A 50 -22.76 12.61 21.95
C LEU A 50 -24.11 12.92 21.26
N ALA A 51 -24.55 12.06 20.35
CA ALA A 51 -25.76 12.25 19.55
C ALA A 51 -26.87 11.22 19.82
N GLY A 52 -26.52 9.99 20.23
CA GLY A 52 -27.47 8.90 20.45
C GLY A 52 -28.57 9.15 21.49
N PRO A 53 -28.32 9.82 22.64
CA PRO A 53 -29.35 10.10 23.63
C PRO A 53 -30.32 11.25 23.26
N THR A 54 -30.12 11.93 22.14
CA THR A 54 -30.76 13.22 21.83
C THR A 54 -31.29 13.34 20.40
N ASP A 55 -31.11 12.31 19.55
CA ASP A 55 -31.34 12.35 18.10
C ASP A 55 -30.71 13.59 17.41
N ALA A 56 -29.62 14.10 17.99
CA ALA A 56 -29.06 15.39 17.61
C ALA A 56 -28.26 15.27 16.31
N SER A 57 -28.59 16.12 15.32
CA SER A 57 -27.85 16.17 14.05
C SER A 57 -26.39 16.58 14.27
N PHE A 58 -25.52 16.10 13.37
CA PHE A 58 -24.09 16.48 13.32
C PHE A 58 -23.88 18.01 13.36
N TRP A 59 -24.76 18.74 12.66
CA TRP A 59 -24.74 20.22 12.54
C TRP A 59 -25.27 20.96 13.78
N SER A 60 -25.84 20.25 14.76
CA SER A 60 -26.31 20.90 15.99
C SER A 60 -25.15 21.49 16.79
N PRO A 61 -25.29 22.68 17.42
CA PRO A 61 -24.22 23.28 18.21
C PRO A 61 -23.73 22.42 19.38
N GLN A 62 -24.55 21.48 19.87
CA GLN A 62 -24.18 20.51 20.90
C GLN A 62 -23.20 19.45 20.35
N VAL A 63 -23.53 18.84 19.21
CA VAL A 63 -22.67 17.82 18.59
C VAL A 63 -21.44 18.49 18.01
N TYR A 64 -21.62 19.44 17.09
CA TYR A 64 -20.54 20.03 16.30
C TYR A 64 -19.41 20.62 17.17
N ASN A 65 -19.74 21.41 18.19
CA ASN A 65 -18.71 22.07 19.02
C ASN A 65 -17.99 21.12 19.99
N ALA A 66 -18.53 19.93 20.24
CA ALA A 66 -17.84 18.90 21.02
C ALA A 66 -16.87 18.05 20.18
N LEU A 67 -16.94 18.12 18.84
CA LEU A 67 -16.08 17.35 17.94
C LEU A 67 -14.68 17.97 17.79
N PRO A 68 -13.62 17.14 17.69
CA PRO A 68 -12.30 17.58 17.25
C PRO A 68 -12.36 18.36 15.92
N PRO A 69 -11.42 19.30 15.66
CA PRO A 69 -11.35 20.00 14.37
C PRO A 69 -11.28 19.02 13.19
N GLU A 70 -10.46 17.98 13.31
CA GLU A 70 -10.33 16.91 12.31
C GLU A 70 -11.68 16.31 11.90
N THR A 71 -12.50 15.88 12.87
CA THR A 71 -13.81 15.28 12.59
C THR A 71 -14.82 16.29 12.04
N ARG A 72 -14.74 17.56 12.47
CA ARG A 72 -15.56 18.65 11.92
C ARG A 72 -15.25 18.96 10.46
N GLU A 73 -13.99 18.84 10.06
CA GLU A 73 -13.53 19.07 8.69
C GLU A 73 -13.74 17.82 7.81
N TYR A 74 -13.50 16.63 8.36
CA TYR A 74 -13.60 15.33 7.66
C TYR A 74 -14.99 15.10 7.05
N VAL A 75 -16.06 15.28 7.82
CA VAL A 75 -17.44 15.00 7.39
C VAL A 75 -17.85 15.85 6.17
N PRO A 76 -17.80 17.20 6.18
CA PRO A 76 -18.10 18.00 5.00
C PRO A 76 -17.17 17.71 3.81
N MET A 77 -15.88 17.41 4.03
CA MET A 77 -14.98 17.04 2.93
C MET A 77 -15.39 15.74 2.24
N VAL A 78 -15.75 14.69 3.00
CA VAL A 78 -16.19 13.41 2.43
C VAL A 78 -17.55 13.53 1.74
N LEU A 79 -18.49 14.29 2.33
CA LEU A 79 -19.79 14.57 1.71
C LEU A 79 -19.63 15.33 0.38
N ALA A 80 -18.77 16.36 0.35
CA ALA A 80 -18.47 17.11 -0.87
C ALA A 80 -17.80 16.22 -1.95
N ALA A 81 -16.83 15.40 -1.56
CA ALA A 81 -16.19 14.46 -2.49
C ALA A 81 -17.20 13.46 -3.07
N ALA A 82 -18.04 12.84 -2.22
CA ALA A 82 -19.09 11.92 -2.66
C ALA A 82 -20.09 12.60 -3.61
N TRP A 83 -20.48 13.84 -3.33
CA TRP A 83 -21.38 14.61 -4.18
C TRP A 83 -20.78 14.92 -5.57
N LEU A 84 -19.49 15.25 -5.64
CA LEU A 84 -18.76 15.42 -6.91
C LEU A 84 -18.65 14.11 -7.70
N PHE A 85 -18.44 12.97 -7.01
CA PHE A 85 -18.40 11.65 -7.65
C PHE A 85 -19.77 11.18 -8.15
N LEU A 86 -20.86 11.51 -7.45
CA LEU A 86 -22.23 11.12 -7.82
C LEU A 86 -22.86 12.04 -8.88
N HIS A 87 -22.37 13.27 -9.03
CA HIS A 87 -22.94 14.28 -9.93
C HIS A 87 -21.90 15.00 -10.82
N PRO A 88 -20.96 14.27 -11.49
CA PRO A 88 -19.82 14.86 -12.18
C PRO A 88 -20.22 15.89 -13.26
N ASP A 89 -21.28 15.62 -14.02
CA ASP A 89 -21.75 16.49 -15.10
C ASP A 89 -22.18 17.88 -14.61
N ARG A 90 -22.70 17.98 -13.37
CA ARG A 90 -23.07 19.28 -12.75
C ARG A 90 -21.86 20.16 -12.46
N TYR A 91 -20.66 19.58 -12.44
CA TYR A 91 -19.39 20.24 -12.15
C TYR A 91 -18.39 20.15 -13.33
N ASN A 92 -18.86 19.74 -14.51
CA ASN A 92 -18.06 19.51 -15.72
C ASN A 92 -16.87 18.55 -15.51
N LEU A 93 -16.99 17.62 -14.56
CA LEU A 93 -15.98 16.59 -14.29
C LEU A 93 -16.12 15.43 -15.28
N LYS A 94 -14.99 14.83 -15.66
CA LYS A 94 -14.94 13.64 -16.52
C LYS A 94 -13.99 12.62 -15.92
N PHE A 95 -14.54 11.55 -15.36
CA PHE A 95 -13.75 10.44 -14.83
C PHE A 95 -13.35 9.46 -15.95
N PRO A 96 -12.13 8.91 -15.92
CA PRO A 96 -11.71 7.90 -16.88
C PRO A 96 -12.53 6.62 -16.71
N GLN A 97 -12.88 5.98 -17.82
CA GLN A 97 -13.54 4.67 -17.79
C GLN A 97 -12.51 3.58 -17.50
N ILE A 98 -12.47 3.11 -16.24
CA ILE A 98 -11.56 2.05 -15.80
C ILE A 98 -12.26 0.69 -15.93
N ASN A 99 -11.70 -0.21 -16.73
CA ASN A 99 -12.15 -1.60 -16.76
C ASN A 99 -11.72 -2.31 -15.47
N GLY A 100 -12.65 -2.45 -14.53
CA GLY A 100 -12.41 -3.06 -13.22
C GLY A 100 -12.30 -4.59 -13.21
N VAL A 101 -12.37 -5.27 -14.37
CA VAL A 101 -12.21 -6.73 -14.44
C VAL A 101 -10.74 -7.09 -14.15
N PRO A 102 -10.42 -7.86 -13.09
CA PRO A 102 -9.06 -8.30 -12.84
C PRO A 102 -8.62 -9.32 -13.91
N GLY A 103 -7.35 -9.28 -14.27
CA GLY A 103 -6.71 -10.36 -15.02
C GLY A 103 -6.17 -11.44 -14.09
N GLN A 104 -5.97 -12.63 -14.64
CA GLN A 104 -5.44 -13.78 -13.90
C GLN A 104 -4.61 -14.67 -14.82
N VAL A 105 -3.46 -15.12 -14.33
CA VAL A 105 -2.60 -16.09 -15.03
C VAL A 105 -2.20 -17.22 -14.09
N SER A 106 -1.98 -18.39 -14.66
CA SER A 106 -1.27 -19.48 -13.99
C SER A 106 0.21 -19.42 -14.39
N LEU A 107 1.12 -19.54 -13.41
CA LEU A 107 2.55 -19.56 -13.71
C LEU A 107 2.93 -20.73 -14.62
N LEU A 108 3.58 -20.43 -15.75
CA LEU A 108 4.08 -21.41 -16.72
C LEU A 108 5.36 -22.11 -16.26
N ALA A 109 6.20 -21.39 -15.51
CA ALA A 109 7.41 -21.85 -14.86
C ALA A 109 7.47 -21.26 -13.44
N PRO A 110 8.30 -21.79 -12.52
CA PRO A 110 8.49 -21.18 -11.21
C PRO A 110 9.07 -19.76 -11.36
N ALA A 111 8.50 -18.77 -10.68
CA ALA A 111 8.94 -17.38 -10.74
C ALA A 111 8.48 -16.58 -9.51
N SER A 112 9.28 -15.59 -9.10
CA SER A 112 8.90 -14.54 -8.14
C SER A 112 8.12 -13.40 -8.84
N LEU A 113 7.45 -12.54 -8.06
CA LEU A 113 6.83 -11.33 -8.62
C LEU A 113 7.87 -10.35 -9.19
N SER A 114 9.14 -10.44 -8.78
CA SER A 114 10.21 -9.57 -9.27
C SER A 114 10.67 -9.99 -10.67
N GLU A 115 10.93 -11.28 -10.89
CA GLU A 115 11.31 -11.82 -12.21
C GLU A 115 10.25 -11.53 -13.27
N LEU A 116 8.96 -11.67 -12.93
CA LEU A 116 7.84 -11.30 -13.81
C LEU A 116 7.88 -9.84 -14.29
N THR A 117 8.50 -8.92 -13.55
CA THR A 117 8.58 -7.51 -13.97
C THR A 117 9.65 -7.27 -15.02
N VAL A 118 10.69 -8.10 -15.06
CA VAL A 118 11.66 -8.13 -16.16
C VAL A 118 10.97 -8.64 -17.43
N CYS A 119 10.22 -9.74 -17.32
CA CYS A 119 9.55 -10.34 -18.48
C CYS A 119 8.38 -9.51 -19.03
N LEU A 120 7.59 -8.86 -18.16
CA LEU A 120 6.50 -7.98 -18.59
C LEU A 120 6.98 -6.58 -18.99
N GLY A 121 8.15 -6.14 -18.52
CA GLY A 121 8.76 -4.84 -18.83
C GLY A 121 7.77 -3.67 -18.75
N GLN A 122 7.58 -2.98 -19.88
CA GLN A 122 6.63 -1.88 -20.07
C GLN A 122 5.38 -2.29 -20.89
N ALA A 123 5.05 -3.58 -20.98
CA ALA A 123 3.91 -4.08 -21.76
C ALA A 123 2.61 -3.33 -21.40
N GLY A 124 1.78 -3.01 -22.40
CA GLY A 124 0.60 -2.16 -22.21
C GLY A 124 0.91 -0.68 -21.95
N GLY A 125 2.15 -0.22 -22.19
CA GLY A 125 2.54 1.20 -22.14
C GLY A 125 2.95 1.73 -20.75
N MET A 126 3.07 0.87 -19.74
CA MET A 126 3.37 1.26 -18.36
C MET A 126 4.85 1.61 -18.19
N GLN A 127 5.16 2.91 -18.20
CA GLN A 127 6.55 3.40 -18.20
C GLN A 127 7.33 3.00 -16.94
N ASP A 128 6.70 3.08 -15.76
CA ASP A 128 7.32 2.70 -14.47
C ASP A 128 7.40 1.17 -14.24
N GLY A 129 6.98 0.37 -15.23
CA GLY A 129 6.88 -1.08 -15.13
C GLY A 129 5.81 -1.55 -14.15
N TRP A 130 5.82 -2.86 -13.87
CA TRP A 130 4.67 -3.53 -13.24
C TRP A 130 4.82 -3.92 -11.76
N PHE A 131 6.00 -3.75 -11.14
CA PHE A 131 6.29 -4.26 -9.79
C PHE A 131 5.29 -3.82 -8.71
N ARG A 132 5.03 -2.52 -8.62
CA ARG A 132 4.07 -1.96 -7.62
C ARG A 132 2.67 -2.54 -7.81
N THR A 133 2.25 -2.73 -9.06
CA THR A 133 0.92 -3.25 -9.41
C THR A 133 0.81 -4.74 -9.10
N LEU A 134 1.79 -5.56 -9.50
CA LEU A 134 1.81 -7.00 -9.20
C LEU A 134 1.83 -7.26 -7.69
N ARG A 135 2.65 -6.52 -6.93
CA ARG A 135 2.69 -6.60 -5.47
C ARG A 135 1.36 -6.19 -4.82
N ASN A 136 0.72 -5.12 -5.30
CA ASN A 136 -0.57 -4.67 -4.77
C ASN A 136 -1.74 -5.61 -5.14
N LEU A 137 -1.66 -6.34 -6.25
CA LEU A 137 -2.66 -7.33 -6.67
C LEU A 137 -2.47 -8.70 -6.00
N ASN A 138 -1.24 -9.04 -5.61
CA ASN A 138 -0.86 -10.29 -4.93
C ASN A 138 -0.18 -10.02 -3.57
N PRO A 139 -0.79 -9.24 -2.66
CA PRO A 139 -0.12 -8.73 -1.46
C PRO A 139 0.21 -9.80 -0.43
N GLN A 140 -0.36 -11.00 -0.59
CA GLN A 140 -0.16 -12.17 0.26
C GLN A 140 1.17 -12.90 -0.02
N LEU A 141 1.89 -12.51 -1.08
CA LEU A 141 3.15 -13.11 -1.53
C LEU A 141 4.33 -12.19 -1.22
N ASP A 142 5.46 -12.76 -0.82
CA ASP A 142 6.75 -12.06 -0.85
C ASP A 142 7.18 -11.86 -2.32
N PRO A 143 7.42 -10.61 -2.78
CA PRO A 143 7.81 -10.35 -4.17
C PRO A 143 9.15 -10.95 -4.60
N GLN A 144 10.02 -11.36 -3.66
CA GLN A 144 11.28 -12.06 -3.94
C GLN A 144 11.15 -13.58 -3.86
N ALA A 145 10.10 -14.12 -3.25
CA ALA A 145 9.94 -15.57 -3.13
C ALA A 145 9.44 -16.17 -4.45
N VAL A 146 10.25 -17.06 -5.04
CA VAL A 146 9.86 -17.87 -6.20
C VAL A 146 8.62 -18.71 -5.86
N GLN A 147 7.56 -18.52 -6.63
CA GLN A 147 6.33 -19.32 -6.54
C GLN A 147 6.38 -20.48 -7.54
N PRO A 148 5.80 -21.65 -7.24
CA PRO A 148 5.81 -22.79 -8.16
C PRO A 148 4.96 -22.53 -9.41
N ALA A 149 5.29 -23.22 -10.50
CA ALA A 149 4.42 -23.32 -11.67
C ALA A 149 3.03 -23.84 -11.27
N GLY A 150 1.98 -23.37 -11.94
CA GLY A 150 0.59 -23.60 -11.53
C GLY A 150 0.04 -22.58 -10.52
N THR A 151 0.89 -21.75 -9.89
CA THR A 151 0.42 -20.67 -9.01
C THR A 151 -0.43 -19.66 -9.77
N SER A 152 -1.64 -19.42 -9.27
CA SER A 152 -2.57 -18.41 -9.79
C SER A 152 -2.19 -17.01 -9.29
N LEU A 153 -1.79 -16.11 -10.19
CA LEU A 153 -1.49 -14.72 -9.91
C LEU A 153 -2.53 -13.78 -10.52
N ARG A 154 -2.91 -12.73 -9.77
CA ARG A 154 -3.73 -11.61 -10.26
C ARG A 154 -2.85 -10.60 -10.98
N ILE A 155 -3.25 -10.18 -12.17
CA ILE A 155 -2.53 -9.19 -12.99
C ILE A 155 -3.53 -8.19 -13.60
N PRO A 156 -3.09 -7.03 -14.13
CA PRO A 156 -3.95 -6.20 -14.97
C PRO A 156 -4.41 -6.98 -16.22
N LYS A 157 -5.70 -6.91 -16.58
CA LYS A 157 -6.28 -7.73 -17.65
C LYS A 157 -5.55 -7.62 -19.00
N GLN A 158 -5.01 -6.44 -19.30
CA GLN A 158 -4.21 -6.16 -20.50
C GLN A 158 -2.86 -6.90 -20.58
N LEU A 159 -2.41 -7.55 -19.50
CA LEU A 159 -1.12 -8.25 -19.45
C LEU A 159 -1.23 -9.76 -19.66
N GLU A 160 -2.43 -10.35 -19.77
CA GLU A 160 -2.56 -11.80 -19.99
C GLU A 160 -1.93 -12.25 -21.32
N SER A 161 -2.08 -11.45 -22.38
CA SER A 161 -1.44 -11.70 -23.68
C SER A 161 0.07 -11.46 -23.64
N ALA A 162 0.53 -10.39 -22.97
CA ALA A 162 1.95 -10.11 -22.78
C ALA A 162 2.65 -11.18 -21.93
N TYR A 163 1.96 -11.72 -20.92
CA TYR A 163 2.46 -12.83 -20.12
C TYR A 163 2.65 -14.10 -20.97
N ALA A 164 1.64 -14.45 -21.77
CA ALA A 164 1.72 -15.62 -22.65
C ALA A 164 2.80 -15.51 -23.75
N ALA A 165 3.11 -14.29 -24.22
CA ALA A 165 4.12 -14.06 -25.25
C ALA A 165 5.54 -13.91 -24.68
N GLU A 166 5.74 -13.04 -23.69
CA GLU A 166 7.07 -12.62 -23.23
C GLU A 166 7.57 -13.42 -22.01
N CYS A 167 6.68 -14.07 -21.24
CA CYS A 167 7.00 -14.77 -19.99
C CYS A 167 6.93 -16.32 -20.11
N ALA A 168 6.95 -16.85 -21.33
CA ALA A 168 7.03 -18.29 -21.57
C ALA A 168 8.38 -18.87 -21.09
N PRO A 169 8.48 -20.18 -20.76
CA PRO A 169 9.72 -20.77 -20.24
C PRO A 169 10.93 -20.58 -21.17
N ASP A 170 10.73 -20.78 -22.49
CA ASP A 170 11.78 -20.65 -23.50
C ASP A 170 12.02 -19.18 -23.95
N SER A 171 11.43 -18.20 -23.26
CA SER A 171 11.61 -16.78 -23.58
C SER A 171 12.99 -16.27 -23.16
N ARG A 172 13.60 -15.47 -24.04
CA ARG A 172 14.83 -14.71 -23.73
C ARG A 172 14.70 -13.84 -22.47
N TRP A 173 13.48 -13.43 -22.13
CA TRP A 173 13.24 -12.55 -20.99
C TRP A 173 13.18 -13.32 -19.68
N THR A 174 12.66 -14.54 -19.68
CA THR A 174 12.69 -15.45 -18.53
C THR A 174 14.14 -15.76 -18.18
N ALA A 175 14.95 -16.18 -19.15
CA ALA A 175 16.38 -16.41 -18.93
C ALA A 175 17.15 -15.15 -18.46
N LEU A 176 16.74 -13.95 -18.91
CA LEU A 176 17.29 -12.68 -18.40
C LEU A 176 16.84 -12.39 -16.96
N ALA A 177 15.59 -12.66 -16.62
CA ALA A 177 15.04 -12.48 -15.28
C ALA A 177 15.77 -13.36 -14.27
N ASP A 178 15.91 -14.66 -14.56
CA ASP A 178 16.66 -15.63 -13.76
C ASP A 178 18.11 -15.15 -13.54
N THR A 179 18.76 -14.69 -14.62
CA THR A 179 20.14 -14.20 -14.58
C THR A 179 20.28 -12.94 -13.72
N LEU A 180 19.32 -12.02 -13.77
CA LEU A 180 19.32 -10.80 -12.96
C LEU A 180 18.93 -11.05 -11.50
N HIS A 181 18.05 -12.01 -11.23
CA HIS A 181 17.64 -12.38 -9.87
C HIS A 181 18.74 -13.17 -9.14
N ALA A 182 19.46 -14.05 -9.85
CA ALA A 182 20.62 -14.77 -9.34
C ALA A 182 21.92 -13.92 -9.26
N ALA A 183 21.90 -12.67 -9.72
CA ALA A 183 23.08 -11.80 -9.77
C ALA A 183 23.49 -11.30 -8.37
N ALA A 184 24.29 -12.09 -7.67
CA ALA A 184 24.97 -11.64 -6.45
C ALA A 184 25.91 -10.46 -6.76
N PRO A 185 25.97 -9.42 -5.89
CA PRO A 185 26.99 -8.39 -6.02
C PRO A 185 28.38 -9.02 -5.91
N PRO A 186 29.38 -8.54 -6.67
CA PRO A 186 30.73 -9.07 -6.56
C PRO A 186 31.23 -8.94 -5.12
N PRO A 187 31.98 -9.93 -4.58
CA PRO A 187 32.50 -9.83 -3.24
C PRO A 187 33.37 -8.58 -3.15
N VAL A 188 32.92 -7.61 -2.34
CA VAL A 188 33.67 -6.36 -2.12
C VAL A 188 35.05 -6.76 -1.66
N TRP A 189 36.07 -6.51 -2.48
CA TRP A 189 37.45 -6.74 -2.09
C TRP A 189 37.70 -5.91 -0.83
N ALA A 190 37.78 -6.59 0.31
CA ALA A 190 37.98 -5.95 1.59
C ALA A 190 39.32 -5.21 1.52
N ALA A 191 39.25 -3.90 1.32
CA ALA A 191 40.43 -3.06 1.19
C ALA A 191 41.31 -3.30 2.42
N SER A 192 42.53 -3.80 2.20
CA SER A 192 43.45 -4.20 3.26
C SER A 192 43.46 -3.10 4.34
N PRO A 193 43.13 -3.43 5.60
CA PRO A 193 42.90 -2.42 6.62
C PRO A 193 44.12 -1.49 6.68
N PRO A 194 43.93 -0.16 6.59
CA PRO A 194 45.04 0.76 6.40
C PRO A 194 46.07 0.56 7.51
N PRO A 195 47.38 0.58 7.18
CA PRO A 195 48.43 0.26 8.13
C PRO A 195 48.24 1.12 9.37
N ARG A 196 48.12 0.47 10.54
CA ARG A 196 47.92 1.16 11.82
C ARG A 196 49.05 2.16 11.99
N ARG A 197 48.72 3.45 11.87
CA ARG A 197 49.61 4.52 12.30
C ARG A 197 49.91 4.27 13.77
N GLU A 198 51.19 4.05 14.09
CA GLU A 198 51.63 4.09 15.48
C GLU A 198 51.33 5.48 16.01
N VAL A 199 50.37 5.57 16.93
CA VAL A 199 50.06 6.82 17.62
C VAL A 199 51.23 7.07 18.56
N ALA A 200 52.10 8.02 18.20
CA ALA A 200 53.24 8.40 19.01
C ALA A 200 52.79 8.62 20.47
N ALA A 201 53.46 7.95 21.40
CA ALA A 201 52.99 7.87 22.78
C ALA A 201 52.82 9.27 23.38
N LEU A 202 51.59 9.58 23.81
CA LEU A 202 51.30 10.84 24.50
C LEU A 202 52.20 10.97 25.72
N GLN A 203 53.14 11.92 25.66
CA GLN A 203 53.99 12.33 26.78
C GLN A 203 53.08 12.77 27.94
N ARG A 204 52.92 11.88 28.93
CA ARG A 204 52.09 12.13 30.10
C ARG A 204 52.81 13.10 31.03
N TYR A 205 52.61 14.39 30.82
CA TYR A 205 53.10 15.42 31.72
C TYR A 205 52.51 15.22 33.12
N GLN A 206 53.38 15.05 34.12
CA GLN A 206 52.99 14.88 35.51
C GLN A 206 53.24 16.19 36.26
N VAL A 207 52.16 16.95 36.44
CA VAL A 207 52.11 18.25 37.13
C VAL A 207 52.78 18.16 38.50
N ARG A 208 53.57 19.18 38.87
CA ARG A 208 54.26 19.26 40.16
C ARG A 208 53.58 20.29 41.07
N PRO A 209 53.66 20.12 42.41
CA PRO A 209 53.17 21.15 43.33
C PRO A 209 53.97 22.45 43.15
N GLY A 210 53.33 23.47 42.58
CA GLY A 210 53.96 24.75 42.21
C GLY A 210 53.56 25.27 40.83
N ASP A 211 52.93 24.45 39.98
CA ASP A 211 52.45 24.88 38.65
C ASP A 211 51.13 25.69 38.75
N THR A 212 51.23 27.00 38.99
CA THR A 212 50.13 28.00 38.93
C THR A 212 50.60 29.31 38.30
#